data_AF-A0A5P1D9N1-F1
#
_entry.id   AF-A0A5P1D9N1-F1
#
_cell.length_a   1.000
_cell.length_b   1.000
_cell.length_c   1.000
_cell.angle_alpha   90.00
_cell.angle_beta   90.00
_cell.angle_gamma   90.00
#
_symmetry.space_group_name_H-M   'P 1'
#
loop_
_entity.id
_entity.type
_entity.pdbx_description
1 polymer ?
#
loop_
_entity_poly.entity_id
_entity_poly.type
_entity_poly.pdbx_seq_one_letter_code
_entity_poly.pdbx_strand_id
1 'polypeptide(L)'
;MVNINVDRSLTSNRLGSTVARDSTPASVSSVQDNGDAPTVVKVEADSVSTLSILARQLSDAASRDARLRQVDPGHNLSNPLDAISDERYFADKTQHDAEVPDTHVLALLERAKRATAFANGFASNPFKGLTVDQLTLIARDESGVFTVNERRAAWQEIRLNEQRVSASSGSVIGRELMISRLFLGHEPAVAEGTLTLSNMAQSNYDFLTRDDRSLLSEMYVYAQEQGADLAYVDMLAYDLGNYRHHDNGRQLLSGNNGYNQEGRRVTFNFKEHDVATASRILNGSAIDSTRLEQSFLRHVLNPDFGALSNMGSIAFLEQMVLKFSTGGTTQASLGREFATYTPISVNDNRVVTVAEEVTLTFDDPVLINTDGIWTITEKGKAAGYMMAPATGKPRRAVAPSVEDRQSRSVVVEAATGPLKTRSLVDTLADSLDRPTARWRWPGHLLKLMKNQKT
;
A
#
# COMPACT_ATOMS: atom_id res chain seq x y z
N MET A 1 38.99 21.02 -5.47
CA MET A 1 40.09 20.69 -4.55
C MET A 1 39.77 21.34 -3.21
N VAL A 2 39.58 20.53 -2.17
CA VAL A 2 39.58 20.80 -0.70
C VAL A 2 38.84 19.61 -0.08
N ASN A 3 39.56 18.82 0.72
CA ASN A 3 39.00 17.68 1.47
C ASN A 3 38.33 18.15 2.75
N ILE A 4 37.27 17.47 3.18
CA ILE A 4 36.86 17.41 4.58
C ILE A 4 36.60 15.95 4.94
N ASN A 5 37.49 15.36 5.75
CA ASN A 5 37.27 14.07 6.40
C ASN A 5 36.24 14.25 7.53
N VAL A 6 35.42 13.23 7.78
CA VAL A 6 34.74 13.05 9.07
C VAL A 6 35.03 11.65 9.56
N ASP A 7 35.95 11.55 10.52
CA ASP A 7 36.39 10.29 11.12
C ASP A 7 35.42 9.81 12.20
N ARG A 8 35.38 8.50 12.40
CA ARG A 8 34.56 7.84 13.44
C ARG A 8 35.22 8.00 14.81
N SER A 9 34.43 8.25 15.85
CA SER A 9 34.87 8.13 17.25
C SER A 9 34.05 7.07 17.99
N LEU A 10 34.74 6.06 18.52
CA LEU A 10 34.19 5.01 19.37
C LEU A 10 34.25 5.46 20.83
N THR A 11 33.13 5.43 21.56
CA THR A 11 33.11 5.69 23.00
C THR A 11 33.02 4.40 23.80
N SER A 12 34.16 3.97 24.34
CA SER A 12 34.24 2.89 25.33
C SER A 12 33.61 3.32 26.67
N ASN A 13 32.88 2.44 27.33
CA ASN A 13 32.51 2.61 28.74
C ASN A 13 32.73 1.31 29.52
N ARG A 14 33.67 1.33 30.46
CA ARG A 14 33.94 0.25 31.42
C ARG A 14 34.61 0.87 32.65
N LEU A 15 34.01 0.68 33.83
CA LEU A 15 34.58 0.67 35.20
C LEU A 15 33.49 1.09 36.21
N GLY A 16 33.48 0.48 37.41
CA GLY A 16 32.54 0.87 38.48
C GLY A 16 32.08 -0.27 39.40
N SER A 17 33.01 -1.04 39.98
CA SER A 17 32.70 -2.04 41.01
C SER A 17 32.78 -1.42 42.41
N THR A 18 31.78 -1.66 43.27
CA THR A 18 31.85 -1.35 44.72
C THR A 18 31.50 -2.55 45.59
N VAL A 19 32.34 -2.74 46.61
CA VAL A 19 32.38 -3.74 47.69
C VAL A 19 31.24 -3.41 48.70
N ALA A 20 30.69 -4.27 49.59
CA ALA A 20 31.27 -5.30 50.45
C ALA A 20 30.23 -6.21 51.15
N ARG A 21 30.66 -7.41 51.59
CA ARG A 21 30.39 -8.09 52.90
C ARG A 21 28.93 -8.43 53.29
N ASP A 22 28.64 -9.49 54.05
CA ASP A 22 29.43 -10.62 54.61
C ASP A 22 28.48 -11.88 54.65
N SER A 23 28.79 -13.09 55.13
CA SER A 23 29.69 -13.54 56.22
C SER A 23 30.26 -14.96 55.97
N THR A 24 31.13 -15.41 56.88
CA THR A 24 31.83 -16.71 56.92
C THR A 24 31.16 -17.75 57.87
N PRO A 25 31.64 -19.01 57.97
CA PRO A 25 30.78 -20.19 58.21
C PRO A 25 30.80 -20.73 59.65
N ALA A 26 29.99 -21.78 59.89
CA ALA A 26 30.05 -22.62 61.08
C ALA A 26 30.47 -24.07 60.73
N SER A 27 31.50 -24.58 61.42
CA SER A 27 31.90 -25.99 61.39
C SER A 27 31.49 -26.68 62.69
N VAL A 28 31.04 -27.94 62.62
CA VAL A 28 30.82 -28.78 63.81
C VAL A 28 31.23 -30.23 63.50
N SER A 29 32.24 -30.72 64.21
CA SER A 29 32.54 -32.16 64.38
C SER A 29 31.61 -32.72 65.48
N SER A 30 31.33 -34.02 65.67
CA SER A 30 31.96 -35.29 65.23
C SER A 30 30.97 -36.45 65.47
N VAL A 31 31.29 -37.67 65.02
CA VAL A 31 31.25 -38.96 65.76
C VAL A 31 31.43 -40.13 64.76
N GLN A 32 32.18 -41.16 65.17
CA GLN A 32 32.38 -42.40 64.40
C GLN A 32 31.37 -43.48 64.81
N ASP A 33 30.94 -44.32 63.86
CA ASP A 33 30.96 -45.78 64.05
C ASP A 33 31.07 -46.50 62.68
N ASN A 34 31.52 -47.76 62.68
CA ASN A 34 31.84 -48.55 61.50
C ASN A 34 30.63 -49.32 60.95
N GLY A 35 30.58 -49.52 59.62
CA GLY A 35 29.62 -50.41 58.96
C GLY A 35 29.97 -50.64 57.49
N ASP A 36 30.28 -51.89 57.13
CA ASP A 36 30.85 -52.28 55.84
C ASP A 36 29.78 -52.52 54.75
N ALA A 37 29.84 -51.77 53.63
CA ALA A 37 29.17 -52.08 52.36
C ALA A 37 29.66 -51.16 51.20
N PRO A 38 29.89 -51.66 49.97
CA PRO A 38 30.45 -50.86 48.88
C PRO A 38 29.39 -49.98 48.20
N THR A 39 29.48 -48.66 48.38
CA THR A 39 28.56 -47.71 47.73
C THR A 39 29.20 -47.00 46.54
N VAL A 40 28.80 -47.44 45.35
CA VAL A 40 28.75 -46.75 44.03
C VAL A 40 29.52 -45.42 43.93
N VAL A 41 30.52 -45.38 43.06
CA VAL A 41 31.13 -44.14 42.55
C VAL A 41 30.06 -43.34 41.80
N LYS A 42 29.47 -42.36 42.49
CA LYS A 42 28.56 -41.40 41.88
C LYS A 42 29.37 -40.34 41.16
N VAL A 43 29.66 -40.57 39.88
CA VAL A 43 30.19 -39.54 38.98
C VAL A 43 29.17 -38.40 38.95
N GLU A 44 29.54 -37.22 39.44
CA GLU A 44 28.75 -36.01 39.23
C GLU A 44 28.76 -35.68 37.73
N ALA A 45 27.65 -35.98 37.07
CA ALA A 45 27.40 -35.54 35.70
C ALA A 45 27.22 -34.02 35.71
N ASP A 46 28.32 -33.32 35.44
CA ASP A 46 28.39 -31.87 35.38
C ASP A 46 27.30 -31.33 34.45
N SER A 47 26.41 -30.49 35.00
CA SER A 47 25.18 -30.07 34.31
C SER A 47 25.44 -28.89 33.37
N VAL A 48 26.33 -29.12 32.40
CA VAL A 48 26.72 -28.17 31.35
C VAL A 48 25.49 -27.83 30.50
N SER A 49 24.84 -26.72 30.84
CA SER A 49 23.63 -26.23 30.16
C SER A 49 23.87 -26.05 28.66
N THR A 50 22.88 -26.42 27.84
CA THR A 50 22.99 -26.45 26.37
C THR A 50 23.47 -25.13 25.74
N LEU A 51 23.06 -24.00 26.32
CA LEU A 51 23.52 -22.67 25.95
C LEU A 51 25.03 -22.47 26.13
N SER A 52 25.61 -23.00 27.21
CA SER A 52 27.05 -22.90 27.47
C SER A 52 27.89 -23.74 26.50
N ILE A 53 27.34 -24.85 26.00
CA ILE A 53 27.98 -25.70 24.99
C ILE A 53 28.04 -24.98 23.64
N LEU A 54 26.91 -24.47 23.15
CA LEU A 54 26.86 -23.73 21.88
C LEU A 54 27.69 -22.43 21.95
N ALA A 55 27.66 -21.71 23.07
CA ALA A 55 28.49 -20.52 23.26
C ALA A 55 29.99 -20.83 23.19
N ARG A 56 30.43 -21.97 23.75
CA ARG A 56 31.82 -22.44 23.63
C ARG A 56 32.17 -22.80 22.18
N GLN A 57 31.34 -23.60 21.52
CA GLN A 57 31.55 -23.95 20.11
C GLN A 57 31.64 -22.72 19.19
N LEU A 58 30.81 -21.69 19.42
CA LEU A 58 30.85 -20.43 18.69
C LEU A 58 32.12 -19.61 18.98
N SER A 59 32.58 -19.58 20.24
CA SER A 59 33.84 -18.92 20.62
C SER A 59 35.06 -19.58 19.98
N ASP A 60 35.06 -20.91 19.92
CA ASP A 60 36.13 -21.69 19.29
C ASP A 60 36.09 -21.54 17.75
N ALA A 61 34.89 -21.52 17.15
CA ALA A 61 34.69 -21.25 15.72
C ALA A 61 35.15 -19.84 15.33
N ALA A 62 34.82 -18.81 16.12
CA ALA A 62 35.32 -17.45 15.93
C ALA A 62 36.85 -17.38 15.97
N SER A 63 37.46 -18.12 16.89
CA SER A 63 38.92 -18.21 17.02
C SER A 63 39.56 -18.92 15.82
N ARG A 64 38.89 -19.92 15.22
CA ARG A 64 39.34 -20.58 13.98
C ARG A 64 39.19 -19.68 12.76
N ASP A 65 38.03 -19.06 12.56
CA ASP A 65 37.76 -18.17 11.42
C ASP A 65 38.68 -16.93 11.43
N ALA A 66 38.96 -16.35 12.61
CA ALA A 66 39.94 -15.28 12.75
C ALA A 66 41.38 -15.71 12.34
N ARG A 67 41.80 -16.94 12.69
CA ARG A 67 43.09 -17.50 12.26
C ARG A 67 43.10 -17.78 10.76
N LEU A 68 42.02 -18.30 10.20
CA LEU A 68 41.89 -18.58 8.76
C LEU A 68 42.09 -17.29 7.95
N ARG A 69 41.43 -16.19 8.34
CA ARG A 69 41.56 -14.87 7.69
C ARG A 69 42.96 -14.25 7.83
N GLN A 70 43.74 -14.63 8.84
CA GLN A 70 45.15 -14.21 8.96
C GLN A 70 46.09 -15.03 8.07
N VAL A 71 45.82 -16.33 7.90
CA VAL A 71 46.65 -17.25 7.11
C VAL A 71 46.38 -17.12 5.61
N ASP A 72 45.13 -16.86 5.20
CA ASP A 72 44.75 -16.56 3.82
C ASP A 72 43.90 -15.26 3.72
N PRO A 73 44.56 -14.08 3.76
CA PRO A 73 43.86 -12.81 3.57
C PRO A 73 43.24 -12.68 2.16
N GLY A 74 43.79 -13.39 1.18
CA GLY A 74 43.40 -13.30 -0.23
C GLY A 74 42.20 -14.17 -0.62
N HIS A 75 41.70 -15.03 0.28
CA HIS A 75 40.62 -15.98 0.00
C HIS A 75 40.94 -16.91 -1.19
N ASN A 76 42.18 -17.38 -1.26
CA ASN A 76 42.67 -18.31 -2.28
C ASN A 76 42.34 -19.78 -1.96
N LEU A 77 42.00 -20.08 -0.70
CA LEU A 77 41.45 -21.37 -0.27
C LEU A 77 40.03 -21.56 -0.80
N SER A 78 39.63 -22.83 -0.92
CA SER A 78 38.25 -23.22 -1.27
C SER A 78 37.23 -22.48 -0.40
N ASN A 79 36.19 -21.93 -1.00
CA ASN A 79 35.12 -21.25 -0.28
C ASN A 79 34.43 -22.26 0.67
N PRO A 80 34.42 -22.06 1.99
CA PRO A 80 33.87 -23.04 2.93
C PRO A 80 32.36 -23.24 2.74
N LEU A 81 31.66 -22.31 2.10
CA LEU A 81 30.22 -22.45 1.81
C LEU A 81 29.93 -23.42 0.65
N ASP A 82 30.92 -23.78 -0.17
CA ASP A 82 30.72 -24.61 -1.37
C ASP A 82 30.10 -25.97 -1.05
N ALA A 83 30.58 -26.65 0.00
CA ALA A 83 30.10 -27.98 0.41
C ALA A 83 28.64 -27.98 0.92
N ILE A 84 28.15 -26.83 1.39
CA ILE A 84 26.76 -26.67 1.86
C ILE A 84 25.86 -25.92 0.87
N SER A 85 26.44 -25.39 -0.20
CA SER A 85 25.72 -24.80 -1.35
C SER A 85 25.03 -25.88 -2.17
N ASP A 86 23.91 -25.52 -2.81
CA ASP A 86 22.90 -26.48 -3.26
C ASP A 86 23.43 -27.60 -4.16
N GLU A 87 24.14 -27.29 -5.24
CA GLU A 87 24.51 -28.29 -6.27
C GLU A 87 25.48 -29.37 -5.76
N ARG A 88 26.45 -29.02 -4.90
CA ARG A 88 27.36 -30.01 -4.29
C ARG A 88 26.73 -30.74 -3.11
N TYR A 89 26.03 -30.02 -2.23
CA TYR A 89 25.36 -30.62 -1.09
C TYR A 89 24.38 -31.73 -1.48
N PHE A 90 23.61 -31.52 -2.56
CA PHE A 90 22.62 -32.51 -2.99
C PHE A 90 23.25 -33.76 -3.63
N ALA A 91 24.48 -33.69 -4.14
CA ALA A 91 25.20 -34.86 -4.66
C ALA A 91 25.58 -35.84 -3.54
N ASP A 92 26.09 -35.32 -2.42
CA ASP A 92 26.58 -36.10 -1.28
C ASP A 92 25.56 -36.20 -0.13
N LYS A 93 24.29 -35.83 -0.37
CA LYS A 93 23.23 -35.75 0.66
C LYS A 93 23.09 -37.01 1.51
N THR A 94 23.19 -38.20 0.93
CA THR A 94 23.10 -39.47 1.66
C THR A 94 24.23 -39.63 2.69
N GLN A 95 25.43 -39.10 2.39
CA GLN A 95 26.56 -39.08 3.32
C GLN A 95 26.35 -38.04 4.42
N HIS A 96 25.86 -36.85 4.09
CA HIS A 96 25.55 -35.80 5.06
C HIS A 96 24.42 -36.19 6.03
N ASP A 97 23.40 -36.91 5.56
CA ASP A 97 22.31 -37.41 6.39
C ASP A 97 22.73 -38.58 7.31
N ALA A 98 23.80 -39.30 6.95
CA ALA A 98 24.42 -40.34 7.78
C ALA A 98 25.47 -39.79 8.78
N GLU A 99 25.80 -38.50 8.73
CA GLU A 99 26.79 -37.87 9.59
C GLU A 99 26.28 -37.73 11.03
N VAL A 100 27.03 -38.27 11.98
CA VAL A 100 26.74 -38.19 13.43
C VAL A 100 27.98 -37.64 14.14
N PRO A 101 27.86 -36.62 15.02
CA PRO A 101 29.00 -36.11 15.78
C PRO A 101 29.64 -37.18 16.65
N ASP A 102 30.98 -37.25 16.65
CA ASP A 102 31.75 -38.10 17.55
C ASP A 102 31.75 -37.52 18.98
N THR A 103 30.67 -37.77 19.71
CA THR A 103 30.48 -37.25 21.06
C THR A 103 29.45 -38.05 21.86
N HIS A 104 29.62 -38.11 23.17
CA HIS A 104 28.62 -38.63 24.10
C HIS A 104 27.68 -37.53 24.64
N VAL A 105 27.84 -36.28 24.20
CA VAL A 105 27.02 -35.15 24.62
C VAL A 105 25.66 -35.19 23.91
N LEU A 106 24.63 -35.67 24.61
CA LEU A 106 23.26 -35.81 24.10
C LEU A 106 22.71 -34.54 23.42
N ALA A 107 23.05 -33.35 23.94
CA ALA A 107 22.62 -32.07 23.38
C ALA A 107 23.14 -31.82 21.95
N LEU A 108 24.34 -32.29 21.61
CA LEU A 108 24.93 -32.17 20.28
C LEU A 108 24.32 -33.20 19.32
N LEU A 109 24.16 -34.45 19.78
CA LEU A 109 23.52 -35.51 19.01
C LEU A 109 22.08 -35.15 18.60
N GLU A 110 21.28 -34.62 19.54
CA GLU A 110 19.91 -34.19 19.25
C GLU A 110 19.86 -32.93 18.35
N ARG A 111 20.85 -32.03 18.43
CA ARG A 111 20.93 -30.86 17.54
C ARG A 111 21.30 -31.25 16.11
N ALA A 112 22.29 -32.13 15.93
CA ALA A 112 22.65 -32.68 14.62
C ALA A 112 21.49 -33.48 14.00
N LYS A 113 20.82 -34.33 14.78
CA LYS A 113 19.62 -35.06 14.35
C LYS A 113 18.48 -34.13 13.90
N ARG A 114 18.26 -33.01 14.61
CA ARG A 114 17.30 -31.97 14.19
C ARG A 114 17.74 -31.25 12.92
N ALA A 115 19.03 -31.00 12.72
CA ALA A 115 19.55 -30.43 11.49
C ALA A 115 19.33 -31.35 10.28
N THR A 116 19.62 -32.65 10.42
CA THR A 116 19.32 -33.67 9.40
C THR A 116 17.83 -33.80 9.12
N ALA A 117 16.98 -33.74 10.16
CA ALA A 117 15.53 -33.72 9.98
C ALA A 117 15.03 -32.45 9.28
N PHE A 118 15.60 -31.28 9.58
CA PHE A 118 15.30 -30.00 8.91
C PHE A 118 15.74 -30.02 7.43
N ALA A 119 16.94 -30.53 7.14
CA ALA A 119 17.44 -30.70 5.77
C ALA A 119 16.61 -31.68 4.91
N ASN A 120 15.76 -32.49 5.56
CA ASN A 120 14.78 -33.37 4.93
C ASN A 120 13.33 -32.86 5.05
N GLY A 121 13.10 -31.65 5.55
CA GLY A 121 11.76 -31.04 5.67
C GLY A 121 10.89 -31.55 6.83
N PHE A 122 11.43 -32.40 7.71
CA PHE A 122 10.69 -33.04 8.82
C PHE A 122 10.78 -32.31 10.16
N ALA A 123 11.61 -31.26 10.27
CA ALA A 123 11.77 -30.49 11.51
C ALA A 123 11.96 -28.99 11.23
N SER A 124 11.86 -28.16 12.29
CA SER A 124 12.27 -26.75 12.25
C SER A 124 13.78 -26.59 12.35
N ASN A 125 14.31 -25.51 11.76
CA ASN A 125 15.74 -25.18 11.82
C ASN A 125 16.24 -25.07 13.27
N PRO A 126 17.25 -25.86 13.69
CA PRO A 126 17.78 -25.82 15.06
C PRO A 126 18.51 -24.52 15.42
N PHE A 127 18.88 -23.68 14.44
CA PHE A 127 19.59 -22.41 14.65
C PHE A 127 18.71 -21.16 14.50
N LYS A 128 17.38 -21.34 14.37
CA LYS A 128 16.42 -20.24 14.28
C LYS A 128 16.55 -19.31 15.49
N GLY A 129 16.79 -18.03 15.22
CA GLY A 129 16.94 -16.97 16.25
C GLY A 129 18.38 -16.66 16.68
N LEU A 130 19.40 -17.33 16.12
CA LEU A 130 20.79 -16.87 16.25
C LEU A 130 21.04 -15.63 15.39
N THR A 131 22.09 -14.86 15.74
CA THR A 131 22.51 -13.68 14.94
C THR A 131 23.19 -14.10 13.65
N VAL A 132 23.21 -13.23 12.64
CA VAL A 132 23.87 -13.48 11.35
C VAL A 132 25.35 -13.84 11.53
N ASP A 133 26.06 -13.17 12.45
CA ASP A 133 27.46 -13.51 12.76
C ASP A 133 27.60 -14.92 13.34
N GLN A 134 26.75 -15.31 14.30
CA GLN A 134 26.78 -16.66 14.89
C GLN A 134 26.45 -17.74 13.86
N LEU A 135 25.45 -17.50 13.01
CA LEU A 135 25.10 -18.38 11.89
C LEU A 135 26.26 -18.49 10.88
N THR A 136 26.93 -17.37 10.60
CA THR A 136 28.09 -17.32 9.68
C THR A 136 29.27 -18.13 10.22
N LEU A 137 29.54 -18.05 11.52
CA LEU A 137 30.55 -18.87 12.19
C LEU A 137 30.24 -20.36 12.07
N ILE A 138 28.98 -20.77 12.32
CA ILE A 138 28.56 -22.18 12.15
C ILE A 138 28.70 -22.61 10.69
N ALA A 139 28.15 -21.86 9.74
CA ALA A 139 28.14 -22.21 8.33
C ALA A 139 29.56 -22.37 7.73
N ARG A 140 30.53 -21.57 8.19
CA ARG A 140 31.93 -21.56 7.70
C ARG A 140 32.89 -22.48 8.46
N ASP A 141 32.51 -23.04 9.61
CA ASP A 141 33.41 -23.85 10.43
C ASP A 141 33.56 -25.29 9.89
N GLU A 142 34.62 -25.52 9.12
CA GLU A 142 34.92 -26.82 8.50
C GLU A 142 35.63 -27.80 9.45
N SER A 143 35.81 -27.46 10.73
CA SER A 143 36.59 -28.28 11.68
C SER A 143 35.93 -29.58 12.16
N GLY A 144 34.75 -29.92 11.63
CA GLY A 144 33.97 -31.09 12.08
C GLY A 144 33.25 -30.92 13.42
N VAL A 145 33.29 -29.71 14.02
CA VAL A 145 32.56 -29.40 15.27
C VAL A 145 31.04 -29.28 15.06
N PHE A 146 30.63 -29.00 13.82
CA PHE A 146 29.25 -28.99 13.34
C PHE A 146 29.14 -29.90 12.12
N THR A 147 28.08 -30.70 12.01
CA THR A 147 27.86 -31.55 10.83
C THR A 147 27.55 -30.72 9.58
N VAL A 148 27.72 -31.27 8.38
CA VAL A 148 27.37 -30.58 7.12
C VAL A 148 25.89 -30.16 7.12
N ASN A 149 25.00 -30.99 7.68
CA ASN A 149 23.59 -30.63 7.84
C ASN A 149 23.37 -29.49 8.85
N GLU A 150 24.15 -29.40 9.94
CA GLU A 150 24.12 -28.24 10.84
C GLU A 150 24.61 -26.96 10.15
N ARG A 151 25.74 -27.05 9.43
CA ARG A 151 26.32 -25.94 8.67
C ARG A 151 25.34 -25.41 7.61
N ARG A 152 24.67 -26.31 6.87
CA ARG A 152 23.63 -25.97 5.89
C ARG A 152 22.38 -25.35 6.55
N ALA A 153 21.96 -25.86 7.69
CA ALA A 153 20.84 -25.27 8.45
C ALA A 153 21.14 -23.82 8.87
N ALA A 154 22.36 -23.54 9.32
CA ALA A 154 22.79 -22.17 9.62
C ALA A 154 22.79 -21.28 8.37
N TRP A 155 23.35 -21.75 7.24
CA TRP A 155 23.37 -21.01 5.97
C TRP A 155 21.96 -20.70 5.42
N GLN A 156 21.00 -21.62 5.54
CA GLN A 156 19.62 -21.35 5.14
C GLN A 156 18.95 -20.27 6.00
N GLU A 157 19.22 -20.20 7.31
CA GLU A 157 18.69 -19.10 8.15
C GLU A 157 19.34 -17.75 7.79
N ILE A 158 20.62 -17.72 7.36
CA ILE A 158 21.26 -16.50 6.84
C ILE A 158 20.50 -16.00 5.62
N ARG A 159 20.29 -16.84 4.60
CA ARG A 159 19.54 -16.46 3.38
C ARG A 159 18.12 -16.00 3.68
N LEU A 160 17.45 -16.65 4.63
CA LEU A 160 16.11 -16.28 5.08
C LEU A 160 16.12 -14.92 5.82
N ASN A 161 17.16 -14.63 6.59
CA ASN A 161 17.34 -13.33 7.24
C ASN A 161 17.70 -12.23 6.23
N GLU A 162 18.53 -12.49 5.23
CA GLU A 162 18.81 -11.57 4.12
C GLU A 162 17.51 -11.23 3.36
N GLN A 163 16.68 -12.22 3.04
CA GLN A 163 15.36 -12.01 2.42
C GLN A 163 14.43 -11.16 3.30
N ARG A 164 14.39 -11.41 4.62
CA ARG A 164 13.61 -10.60 5.58
C ARG A 164 14.11 -9.16 5.63
N VAL A 165 15.44 -8.95 5.66
CA VAL A 165 16.05 -7.61 5.68
C VAL A 165 15.74 -6.87 4.38
N SER A 166 15.95 -7.46 3.22
CA SER A 166 15.61 -6.85 1.92
C SER A 166 14.13 -6.49 1.81
N ALA A 167 13.22 -7.38 2.24
CA ALA A 167 11.79 -7.10 2.27
C ALA A 167 11.43 -5.93 3.23
N SER A 168 12.05 -5.88 4.40
CA SER A 168 11.86 -4.78 5.36
C SER A 168 12.44 -3.45 4.85
N SER A 169 13.60 -3.47 4.20
CA SER A 169 14.23 -2.29 3.60
C SER A 169 13.38 -1.75 2.45
N GLY A 170 12.87 -2.61 1.57
CA GLY A 170 11.90 -2.22 0.53
C GLY A 170 10.65 -1.58 1.13
N SER A 171 10.07 -2.18 2.18
CA SER A 171 8.90 -1.61 2.87
C SER A 171 9.17 -0.21 3.47
N VAL A 172 10.35 -0.01 4.08
CA VAL A 172 10.76 1.30 4.61
C VAL A 172 10.95 2.32 3.48
N ILE A 173 11.70 1.98 2.43
CA ILE A 173 11.95 2.85 1.26
C ILE A 173 10.63 3.24 0.59
N GLY A 174 9.74 2.28 0.35
CA GLY A 174 8.42 2.54 -0.24
C GLY A 174 7.57 3.50 0.58
N ARG A 175 7.57 3.34 1.91
CA ARG A 175 6.85 4.23 2.82
C ARG A 175 7.49 5.61 2.89
N GLU A 176 8.82 5.73 2.88
CA GLU A 176 9.52 7.02 2.82
C GLU A 176 9.25 7.77 1.50
N LEU A 177 9.25 7.06 0.37
CA LEU A 177 8.84 7.61 -0.94
C LEU A 177 7.40 8.12 -0.91
N MET A 178 6.45 7.31 -0.42
CA MET A 178 5.05 7.72 -0.26
C MET A 178 4.92 8.98 0.60
N ILE A 179 5.60 9.03 1.75
CA ILE A 179 5.54 10.15 2.69
C ILE A 179 6.14 11.42 2.07
N SER A 180 7.26 11.30 1.37
CA SER A 180 7.90 12.44 0.69
C SER A 180 7.03 13.02 -0.42
N ARG A 181 6.35 12.17 -1.20
CA ARG A 181 5.60 12.57 -2.41
C ARG A 181 4.16 12.99 -2.12
N LEU A 182 3.43 12.24 -1.32
CA LEU A 182 2.01 12.48 -1.05
C LEU A 182 1.76 13.39 0.16
N PHE A 183 2.65 13.34 1.15
CA PHE A 183 2.43 13.93 2.48
C PHE A 183 3.50 14.95 2.89
N LEU A 184 4.28 15.47 1.93
CA LEU A 184 5.29 16.52 2.13
C LEU A 184 6.29 16.22 3.27
N GLY A 185 6.58 14.95 3.52
CA GLY A 185 7.51 14.50 4.57
C GLY A 185 6.87 14.09 5.90
N HIS A 186 5.55 14.23 6.10
CA HIS A 186 4.88 13.83 7.35
C HIS A 186 3.55 13.11 7.08
N GLU A 187 3.48 11.80 7.32
CA GLU A 187 2.23 11.03 7.18
C GLU A 187 1.15 11.49 8.20
N PRO A 188 -0.01 12.02 7.75
CA PRO A 188 -1.10 12.39 8.66
C PRO A 188 -1.85 11.15 9.14
N ALA A 189 -2.76 11.32 10.11
CA ALA A 189 -3.80 10.32 10.34
C ALA A 189 -4.65 10.10 9.07
N VAL A 190 -5.42 9.01 9.01
CA VAL A 190 -6.45 8.85 7.97
C VAL A 190 -7.58 9.82 8.28
N ALA A 191 -8.02 10.59 7.28
CA ALA A 191 -9.13 11.51 7.43
C ALA A 191 -10.47 10.75 7.55
N GLU A 192 -11.33 11.22 8.45
CA GLU A 192 -12.63 10.61 8.73
C GLU A 192 -13.77 11.31 7.96
N GLY A 193 -14.77 10.53 7.56
CA GLY A 193 -15.94 11.03 6.84
C GLY A 193 -15.74 11.24 5.34
N THR A 194 -16.69 11.94 4.72
CA THR A 194 -16.74 12.17 3.26
C THR A 194 -16.80 13.68 2.96
N LEU A 195 -16.90 14.07 1.69
CA LEU A 195 -16.85 15.48 1.28
C LEU A 195 -17.99 16.29 1.91
N THR A 196 -17.61 17.39 2.55
CA THR A 196 -18.46 18.40 3.16
C THR A 196 -17.92 19.80 2.84
N LEU A 197 -18.71 20.83 3.12
CA LEU A 197 -18.23 22.23 3.01
C LEU A 197 -17.04 22.54 3.94
N SER A 198 -16.84 21.75 5.00
CA SER A 198 -15.78 21.94 6.00
C SER A 198 -14.44 21.31 5.63
N ASN A 199 -14.42 20.20 4.87
CA ASN A 199 -13.19 19.49 4.48
C ASN A 199 -12.89 19.56 2.97
N MET A 200 -13.65 20.30 2.16
CA MET A 200 -13.41 20.43 0.71
C MET A 200 -12.02 20.96 0.30
N ALA A 201 -11.30 21.62 1.21
CA ALA A 201 -9.94 22.11 0.99
C ALA A 201 -8.85 21.15 1.51
N GLN A 202 -9.24 20.02 2.09
CA GLN A 202 -8.33 19.00 2.59
C GLN A 202 -7.71 18.22 1.42
N SER A 203 -6.49 17.71 1.62
CA SER A 203 -5.81 16.89 0.63
C SER A 203 -6.57 15.57 0.41
N ASN A 204 -6.78 15.21 -0.85
CA ASN A 204 -7.37 13.92 -1.21
C ASN A 204 -6.53 12.73 -0.68
N TYR A 205 -5.20 12.90 -0.54
CA TYR A 205 -4.32 11.86 0.00
C TYR A 205 -4.60 11.54 1.47
N ASP A 206 -5.17 12.48 2.25
CA ASP A 206 -5.46 12.25 3.67
C ASP A 206 -6.52 11.14 3.87
N PHE A 207 -7.43 11.00 2.90
CA PHE A 207 -8.50 10.00 2.87
C PHE A 207 -8.06 8.61 2.38
N LEU A 208 -6.78 8.43 1.99
CA LEU A 208 -6.20 7.11 1.71
C LEU A 208 -6.21 6.27 2.99
N THR A 209 -6.84 5.10 2.94
CA THR A 209 -6.90 4.17 4.07
C THR A 209 -5.53 3.56 4.36
N ARG A 210 -5.37 2.88 5.50
CA ARG A 210 -4.10 2.20 5.84
C ARG A 210 -3.71 1.15 4.81
N ASP A 211 -4.68 0.43 4.26
CA ASP A 211 -4.44 -0.59 3.24
C ASP A 211 -4.08 0.04 1.90
N ASP A 212 -4.76 1.13 1.51
CA ASP A 212 -4.40 1.93 0.33
C ASP A 212 -2.94 2.44 0.45
N ARG A 213 -2.56 3.00 1.60
CA ARG A 213 -1.20 3.51 1.86
C ARG A 213 -0.12 2.41 1.89
N SER A 214 -0.43 1.24 2.46
CA SER A 214 0.47 0.09 2.40
C SER A 214 0.70 -0.37 0.96
N LEU A 215 -0.37 -0.48 0.18
CA LEU A 215 -0.31 -0.88 -1.22
C LEU A 215 0.45 0.14 -2.08
N LEU A 216 0.17 1.44 -1.90
CA LEU A 216 0.88 2.51 -2.59
C LEU A 216 2.38 2.55 -2.25
N SER A 217 2.74 2.29 -0.99
CA SER A 217 4.14 2.17 -0.58
C SER A 217 4.87 1.07 -1.37
N GLU A 218 4.22 -0.08 -1.58
CA GLU A 218 4.77 -1.17 -2.41
C GLU A 218 4.78 -0.84 -3.91
N MET A 219 3.79 -0.08 -4.40
CA MET A 219 3.77 0.43 -5.78
C MET A 219 4.93 1.40 -6.05
N TYR A 220 5.32 2.25 -5.09
CA TYR A 220 6.48 3.12 -5.24
C TYR A 220 7.79 2.32 -5.36
N VAL A 221 7.97 1.27 -4.56
CA VAL A 221 9.13 0.37 -4.68
C VAL A 221 9.16 -0.27 -6.06
N TYR A 222 8.05 -0.91 -6.46
CA TYR A 222 7.97 -1.58 -7.75
C TYR A 222 8.21 -0.62 -8.93
N ALA A 223 7.58 0.55 -8.94
CA ALA A 223 7.79 1.55 -9.98
C ALA A 223 9.26 2.03 -10.03
N GLN A 224 9.89 2.27 -8.86
CA GLN A 224 11.30 2.65 -8.78
C GLN A 224 12.23 1.54 -9.30
N GLU A 225 12.02 0.29 -8.88
CA GLU A 225 12.81 -0.87 -9.31
C GLU A 225 12.71 -1.13 -10.81
N GLN A 226 11.54 -0.90 -11.41
CA GLN A 226 11.34 -1.04 -12.86
C GLN A 226 11.75 0.21 -13.66
N GLY A 227 12.19 1.29 -13.01
CA GLY A 227 12.58 2.55 -13.68
C GLY A 227 11.42 3.32 -14.29
N ALA A 228 10.21 3.15 -13.76
CA ALA A 228 9.04 3.96 -14.13
C ALA A 228 9.03 5.29 -13.35
N ASP A 229 8.43 6.32 -13.95
CA ASP A 229 8.22 7.61 -13.30
C ASP A 229 7.22 7.47 -12.15
N LEU A 230 7.65 7.84 -10.95
CA LEU A 230 6.84 7.72 -9.74
C LEU A 230 5.59 8.62 -9.77
N ALA A 231 5.53 9.61 -10.66
CA ALA A 231 4.32 10.42 -10.89
C ALA A 231 3.11 9.59 -11.35
N TYR A 232 3.31 8.43 -11.99
CA TYR A 232 2.21 7.49 -12.25
C TYR A 232 1.56 6.97 -10.96
N VAL A 233 2.36 6.70 -9.92
CA VAL A 233 1.86 6.26 -8.61
C VAL A 233 1.23 7.43 -7.85
N ASP A 234 1.78 8.65 -7.95
CA ASP A 234 1.18 9.85 -7.36
C ASP A 234 -0.27 10.07 -7.87
N MET A 235 -0.47 9.96 -9.18
CA MET A 235 -1.77 10.17 -9.82
C MET A 235 -2.76 9.05 -9.50
N LEU A 236 -2.30 7.80 -9.43
CA LEU A 236 -3.14 6.68 -8.93
C LEU A 236 -3.55 6.90 -7.47
N ALA A 237 -2.63 7.39 -6.62
CA ALA A 237 -2.94 7.75 -5.24
C ALA A 237 -3.93 8.92 -5.15
N TYR A 238 -3.85 9.88 -6.09
CA TYR A 238 -4.78 11.00 -6.16
C TYR A 238 -6.18 10.55 -6.54
N ASP A 239 -6.30 9.72 -7.58
CA ASP A 239 -7.58 9.19 -8.05
C ASP A 239 -8.26 8.33 -6.96
N LEU A 240 -7.49 7.52 -6.24
CA LEU A 240 -7.95 6.71 -5.11
C LEU A 240 -8.34 7.56 -3.90
N GLY A 241 -7.52 8.54 -3.50
CA GLY A 241 -7.84 9.46 -2.42
C GLY A 241 -9.07 10.32 -2.71
N ASN A 242 -9.22 10.80 -3.95
CA ASN A 242 -10.39 11.53 -4.42
C ASN A 242 -11.65 10.66 -4.39
N TYR A 243 -11.55 9.40 -4.81
CA TYR A 243 -12.63 8.42 -4.71
C TYR A 243 -13.09 8.22 -3.26
N ARG A 244 -12.15 8.03 -2.32
CA ARG A 244 -12.42 7.88 -0.88
C ARG A 244 -13.14 9.11 -0.32
N HIS A 245 -12.58 10.30 -0.56
CA HIS A 245 -13.10 11.58 -0.09
C HIS A 245 -14.55 11.79 -0.55
N HIS A 246 -14.89 11.42 -1.79
CA HIS A 246 -16.22 11.60 -2.37
C HIS A 246 -17.19 10.42 -2.10
N ASP A 247 -17.18 9.88 -0.88
CA ASP A 247 -18.07 8.79 -0.44
C ASP A 247 -17.94 7.52 -1.31
N ASN A 248 -16.69 7.08 -1.56
CA ASN A 248 -16.38 6.00 -2.51
C ASN A 248 -17.03 6.26 -3.89
N GLY A 249 -16.79 7.48 -4.39
CA GLY A 249 -17.28 7.98 -5.68
C GLY A 249 -18.77 8.32 -5.75
N ARG A 250 -19.58 8.09 -4.71
CA ARG A 250 -21.03 8.38 -4.72
C ARG A 250 -21.37 9.88 -4.77
N GLN A 251 -20.46 10.74 -4.31
CA GLN A 251 -20.62 12.20 -4.38
C GLN A 251 -20.04 12.80 -5.67
N LEU A 252 -19.37 12.01 -6.52
CA LEU A 252 -18.93 12.46 -7.84
C LEU A 252 -20.12 12.43 -8.83
N LEU A 253 -20.28 13.51 -9.60
CA LEU A 253 -21.32 13.60 -10.62
C LEU A 253 -20.92 12.78 -11.85
N SER A 254 -21.79 11.88 -12.32
CA SER A 254 -21.63 11.25 -13.64
C SER A 254 -21.69 12.31 -14.73
N GLY A 255 -20.67 12.33 -15.60
CA GLY A 255 -20.58 13.23 -16.75
C GLY A 255 -21.68 13.01 -17.78
N ASN A 256 -22.23 11.79 -17.88
CA ASN A 256 -23.12 11.37 -18.97
C ASN A 256 -24.60 11.73 -18.77
N ASN A 257 -24.87 12.54 -17.76
CA ASN A 257 -26.18 13.16 -17.48
C ASN A 257 -26.23 14.65 -17.88
N GLY A 258 -25.18 15.17 -18.52
CA GLY A 258 -25.09 16.56 -18.96
C GLY A 258 -25.89 16.87 -20.24
N TYR A 259 -26.28 18.13 -20.38
CA TYR A 259 -26.85 18.71 -21.61
C TYR A 259 -26.06 19.98 -21.98
N ASN A 260 -25.94 20.26 -23.28
CA ASN A 260 -25.37 21.52 -23.76
C ASN A 260 -26.39 22.69 -23.67
N GLN A 261 -25.99 23.88 -24.11
CA GLN A 261 -26.84 25.07 -24.05
C GLN A 261 -28.06 24.96 -24.98
N GLU A 262 -27.95 24.12 -26.01
CA GLU A 262 -28.97 23.81 -27.00
C GLU A 262 -29.92 22.67 -26.55
N GLY A 263 -29.79 22.15 -25.33
CA GLY A 263 -30.66 21.09 -24.79
C GLY A 263 -30.40 19.69 -25.37
N ARG A 264 -29.25 19.48 -26.03
CA ARG A 264 -28.79 18.18 -26.53
C ARG A 264 -27.97 17.48 -25.47
N ARG A 265 -28.19 16.18 -25.28
CA ARG A 265 -27.41 15.37 -24.34
C ARG A 265 -25.94 15.35 -24.73
N VAL A 266 -25.05 15.47 -23.76
CA VAL A 266 -23.60 15.33 -23.93
C VAL A 266 -23.16 14.08 -23.17
N THR A 267 -22.34 13.26 -23.81
CA THR A 267 -21.66 12.14 -23.17
C THR A 267 -20.15 12.21 -23.39
N PHE A 268 -19.44 11.61 -22.46
CA PHE A 268 -18.01 11.48 -22.37
C PHE A 268 -17.67 9.98 -22.42
N ASN A 269 -16.63 9.66 -23.18
CA ASN A 269 -16.07 8.32 -23.22
C ASN A 269 -14.54 8.41 -23.14
N PHE A 270 -13.87 7.31 -22.82
CA PHE A 270 -12.42 7.19 -22.99
C PHE A 270 -12.02 7.25 -24.47
N LYS A 271 -10.73 7.48 -24.73
CA LYS A 271 -10.14 7.25 -26.06
C LYS A 271 -10.11 5.76 -26.40
N GLU A 272 -10.05 5.42 -27.68
CA GLU A 272 -10.14 4.04 -28.18
C GLU A 272 -9.17 3.05 -27.50
N HIS A 273 -7.90 3.45 -27.37
CA HIS A 273 -6.87 2.63 -26.68
C HIS A 273 -7.16 2.39 -25.18
N ASP A 274 -7.76 3.37 -24.52
CA ASP A 274 -8.18 3.31 -23.11
C ASP A 274 -9.45 2.48 -22.94
N VAL A 275 -10.43 2.57 -23.85
CA VAL A 275 -11.63 1.71 -23.84
C VAL A 275 -11.23 0.24 -23.89
N ALA A 276 -10.29 -0.12 -24.76
CA ALA A 276 -9.78 -1.48 -24.86
C ALA A 276 -9.08 -1.93 -23.58
N THR A 277 -8.29 -1.05 -22.97
CA THR A 277 -7.52 -1.35 -21.75
C THR A 277 -8.41 -1.45 -20.52
N ALA A 278 -9.35 -0.52 -20.31
CA ALA A 278 -10.38 -0.60 -19.30
C ALA A 278 -11.20 -1.90 -19.42
N SER A 279 -11.54 -2.30 -20.65
CA SER A 279 -12.24 -3.57 -20.90
C SER A 279 -11.39 -4.80 -20.54
N ARG A 280 -10.07 -4.78 -20.75
CA ARG A 280 -9.19 -5.88 -20.33
C ARG A 280 -9.11 -5.99 -18.81
N ILE A 281 -8.99 -4.86 -18.10
CA ILE A 281 -8.96 -4.84 -16.63
C ILE A 281 -10.30 -5.36 -16.06
N LEU A 282 -11.43 -4.85 -16.55
CA LEU A 282 -12.76 -5.18 -16.01
C LEU A 282 -13.21 -6.64 -16.27
N ASN A 283 -12.70 -7.27 -17.33
CA ASN A 283 -13.05 -8.65 -17.70
C ASN A 283 -11.92 -9.67 -17.42
N GLY A 284 -10.76 -9.23 -16.95
CA GLY A 284 -9.59 -10.07 -16.66
C GLY A 284 -9.59 -10.57 -15.21
N SER A 285 -9.23 -11.84 -15.00
CA SER A 285 -9.25 -12.50 -13.69
C SER A 285 -8.36 -11.86 -12.61
N ALA A 286 -7.43 -10.99 -12.98
CA ALA A 286 -6.61 -10.24 -12.03
C ALA A 286 -7.45 -9.29 -11.16
N ILE A 287 -8.60 -8.79 -11.65
CA ILE A 287 -9.47 -7.91 -10.85
C ILE A 287 -10.03 -8.62 -9.61
N ASP A 288 -10.27 -9.93 -9.70
CA ASP A 288 -10.89 -10.71 -8.62
C ASP A 288 -9.92 -11.01 -7.46
N SER A 289 -8.61 -10.81 -7.66
CA SER A 289 -7.57 -11.11 -6.67
C SER A 289 -6.55 -9.99 -6.43
N THR A 290 -6.68 -8.86 -7.13
CA THR A 290 -5.84 -7.68 -6.89
C THR A 290 -6.15 -7.01 -5.56
N ARG A 291 -5.13 -6.40 -4.94
CA ARG A 291 -5.25 -5.62 -3.71
C ARG A 291 -5.87 -4.23 -3.92
N LEU A 292 -5.96 -3.75 -5.16
CA LEU A 292 -6.74 -2.55 -5.50
C LEU A 292 -8.23 -2.85 -5.34
N GLU A 293 -8.99 -1.98 -4.67
CA GLU A 293 -10.40 -2.25 -4.41
C GLU A 293 -11.21 -2.32 -5.71
N GLN A 294 -11.97 -3.40 -5.87
CA GLN A 294 -12.71 -3.67 -7.10
C GLN A 294 -13.92 -2.73 -7.29
N SER A 295 -14.36 -2.02 -6.25
CA SER A 295 -15.35 -0.94 -6.37
C SER A 295 -14.74 0.31 -7.00
N PHE A 296 -13.54 0.71 -6.56
CA PHE A 296 -12.72 1.78 -7.13
C PHE A 296 -12.39 1.48 -8.59
N LEU A 297 -11.92 0.28 -8.91
CA LEU A 297 -11.63 -0.12 -10.29
C LEU A 297 -12.85 -0.01 -11.19
N ARG A 298 -14.03 -0.49 -10.76
CA ARG A 298 -15.29 -0.35 -11.51
C ARG A 298 -15.78 1.10 -11.63
N HIS A 299 -15.39 1.98 -10.70
CA HIS A 299 -15.71 3.40 -10.77
C HIS A 299 -14.78 4.16 -11.73
N VAL A 300 -13.45 4.04 -11.55
CA VAL A 300 -12.44 4.77 -12.33
C VAL A 300 -12.30 4.26 -13.78
N LEU A 301 -12.80 3.06 -14.07
CA LEU A 301 -12.90 2.48 -15.42
C LEU A 301 -14.32 2.56 -16.01
N ASN A 302 -15.26 3.21 -15.33
CA ASN A 302 -16.54 3.57 -15.94
C ASN A 302 -16.39 4.93 -16.64
N PRO A 303 -16.68 5.05 -17.96
CA PRO A 303 -16.51 6.31 -18.68
C PRO A 303 -17.34 7.48 -18.14
N ASP A 304 -18.45 7.21 -17.44
CA ASP A 304 -19.26 8.23 -16.74
C ASP A 304 -18.46 9.05 -15.71
N PHE A 305 -17.40 8.46 -15.15
CA PHE A 305 -16.59 9.07 -14.09
C PHE A 305 -15.12 9.18 -14.53
N GLY A 306 -14.51 8.06 -14.91
CA GLY A 306 -13.08 7.97 -15.23
C GLY A 306 -12.63 8.84 -16.40
N ALA A 307 -13.49 9.10 -17.40
CA ALA A 307 -13.12 9.97 -18.52
C ALA A 307 -12.95 11.46 -18.10
N LEU A 308 -13.34 11.81 -16.87
CA LEU A 308 -13.18 13.14 -16.28
C LEU A 308 -12.14 13.18 -15.15
N SER A 309 -11.69 12.03 -14.64
CA SER A 309 -10.87 11.93 -13.43
C SER A 309 -9.64 11.03 -13.51
N ASN A 310 -9.53 10.12 -14.49
CA ASN A 310 -8.40 9.18 -14.55
C ASN A 310 -7.12 9.91 -15.02
N MET A 311 -6.26 10.30 -14.07
CA MET A 311 -5.03 11.05 -14.33
C MET A 311 -3.80 10.12 -14.32
N GLY A 312 -3.90 8.92 -13.73
CA GLY A 312 -2.78 7.98 -13.59
C GLY A 312 -2.46 7.08 -14.80
N SER A 313 -3.12 7.26 -15.94
CA SER A 313 -3.11 6.36 -17.12
C SER A 313 -3.70 4.96 -16.86
N ILE A 314 -4.69 4.60 -17.67
CA ILE A 314 -5.35 3.29 -17.61
C ILE A 314 -4.38 2.15 -17.96
N ALA A 315 -3.37 2.41 -18.80
CA ALA A 315 -2.32 1.44 -19.11
C ALA A 315 -1.41 1.14 -17.90
N PHE A 316 -1.04 2.15 -17.10
CA PHE A 316 -0.29 1.94 -15.86
C PHE A 316 -1.14 1.23 -14.81
N LEU A 317 -2.41 1.61 -14.69
CA LEU A 317 -3.39 0.94 -13.82
C LEU A 317 -3.55 -0.55 -14.19
N GLU A 318 -3.56 -0.92 -15.46
CA GLU A 318 -3.55 -2.34 -15.90
C GLU A 318 -2.33 -3.07 -15.31
N GLN A 319 -1.14 -2.49 -15.42
CA GLN A 319 0.08 -3.10 -14.88
C GLN A 319 0.04 -3.23 -13.35
N MET A 320 -0.52 -2.25 -12.64
CA MET A 320 -0.69 -2.32 -11.18
C MET A 320 -1.72 -3.38 -10.76
N VAL A 321 -2.85 -3.47 -11.45
CA VAL A 321 -3.88 -4.50 -11.19
C VAL A 321 -3.29 -5.89 -11.35
N LEU A 322 -2.55 -6.14 -12.44
CA LEU A 322 -1.84 -7.40 -12.67
C LEU A 322 -0.80 -7.66 -11.57
N LYS A 323 0.02 -6.66 -11.19
CA LYS A 323 1.17 -6.86 -10.30
C LYS A 323 0.78 -7.22 -8.88
N PHE A 324 -0.29 -6.61 -8.40
CA PHE A 324 -0.77 -6.79 -7.04
C PHE A 324 -1.95 -7.79 -6.95
N SER A 325 -2.14 -8.60 -8.00
CA SER A 325 -2.98 -9.80 -8.02
C SER A 325 -2.21 -11.06 -7.61
N THR A 326 -2.93 -12.15 -7.33
CA THR A 326 -2.30 -13.45 -7.01
C THR A 326 -1.44 -14.02 -8.13
N GLY A 327 -1.61 -13.58 -9.38
CA GLY A 327 -0.77 -13.95 -10.53
C GLY A 327 0.45 -13.04 -10.75
N GLY A 328 0.61 -11.94 -10.00
CA GLY A 328 1.59 -10.89 -10.27
C GLY A 328 3.08 -11.26 -10.10
N THR A 329 3.38 -12.51 -9.74
CA THR A 329 4.75 -13.05 -9.70
C THR A 329 5.30 -13.42 -11.08
N THR A 330 4.44 -13.62 -12.08
CA THR A 330 4.83 -13.97 -13.47
C THR A 330 4.72 -12.81 -14.47
N GLN A 331 4.33 -11.62 -14.01
CA GLN A 331 4.21 -10.44 -14.87
C GLN A 331 5.56 -9.95 -15.36
N ALA A 332 5.60 -9.50 -16.61
CA ALA A 332 6.75 -8.82 -17.21
C ALA A 332 7.11 -7.52 -16.46
N SER A 333 8.36 -7.06 -16.65
CA SER A 333 8.79 -5.73 -16.25
C SER A 333 7.94 -4.64 -16.89
N LEU A 334 7.81 -3.48 -16.22
CA LEU A 334 7.18 -2.31 -16.81
C LEU A 334 7.94 -1.90 -18.08
N GLY A 335 7.20 -1.61 -19.15
CA GLY A 335 7.78 -1.15 -20.40
C GLY A 335 8.32 0.29 -20.31
N ARG A 336 9.15 0.65 -21.30
CA ARG A 336 9.81 1.97 -21.36
C ARG A 336 8.85 3.14 -21.53
N GLU A 337 7.62 2.88 -21.95
CA GLU A 337 6.52 3.84 -22.02
C GLU A 337 6.18 4.47 -20.66
N PHE A 338 6.52 3.82 -19.53
CA PHE A 338 6.31 4.37 -18.19
C PHE A 338 7.51 5.14 -17.62
N ALA A 339 8.61 5.27 -18.36
CA ALA A 339 9.85 5.91 -17.86
C ALA A 339 9.75 7.44 -17.70
N THR A 340 8.72 8.08 -18.27
CA THR A 340 8.45 9.51 -18.13
C THR A 340 6.95 9.75 -18.11
N TYR A 341 6.41 10.29 -17.01
CA TYR A 341 5.00 10.66 -16.94
C TYR A 341 4.73 11.92 -17.77
N THR A 342 3.76 11.84 -18.68
CA THR A 342 3.27 12.99 -19.45
C THR A 342 1.88 13.38 -18.96
N PRO A 343 1.70 14.54 -18.31
CA PRO A 343 0.38 14.99 -17.87
C PRO A 343 -0.57 15.16 -19.05
N ILE A 344 -1.71 14.46 -19.03
CA ILE A 344 -2.76 14.58 -20.05
C ILE A 344 -3.84 15.52 -19.53
N SER A 345 -4.20 16.55 -20.31
CA SER A 345 -5.35 17.40 -20.00
C SER A 345 -6.64 16.57 -20.03
N VAL A 346 -7.58 16.84 -19.11
CA VAL A 346 -8.90 16.18 -19.10
C VAL A 346 -9.65 16.38 -20.44
N ASN A 347 -9.33 17.43 -21.21
CA ASN A 347 -9.88 17.63 -22.56
C ASN A 347 -9.29 16.67 -23.59
N ASP A 348 -8.00 16.34 -23.45
CA ASP A 348 -7.29 15.45 -24.36
C ASP A 348 -7.45 13.97 -23.94
N ASN A 349 -7.93 13.68 -22.73
CA ASN A 349 -8.13 12.31 -22.23
C ASN A 349 -9.50 11.70 -22.59
N ARG A 350 -10.39 12.44 -23.26
CA ARG A 350 -11.78 12.02 -23.48
C ARG A 350 -12.29 12.25 -24.90
N VAL A 351 -13.24 11.43 -25.31
CA VAL A 351 -14.11 11.64 -26.46
C VAL A 351 -15.40 12.31 -25.97
N VAL A 352 -15.83 13.39 -26.62
CA VAL A 352 -17.10 14.08 -26.30
C VAL A 352 -18.08 13.85 -27.45
N THR A 353 -19.21 13.22 -27.15
CA THR A 353 -20.31 13.00 -28.10
C THR A 353 -21.48 13.90 -27.72
N VAL A 354 -22.03 14.60 -28.71
CA VAL A 354 -23.24 15.43 -28.55
C VAL A 354 -24.35 14.80 -29.36
N ALA A 355 -25.51 14.58 -28.74
CA ALA A 355 -26.68 14.04 -29.44
C ALA A 355 -27.10 14.96 -30.61
N GLU A 356 -27.55 14.36 -31.72
CA GLU A 356 -28.08 15.11 -32.86
C GLU A 356 -29.41 15.78 -32.52
N GLU A 357 -30.22 15.12 -31.69
CA GLU A 357 -31.55 15.57 -31.26
C GLU A 357 -31.52 16.38 -29.96
N VAL A 358 -32.37 17.41 -29.90
CA VAL A 358 -32.65 18.17 -28.67
C VAL A 358 -33.61 17.34 -27.81
N THR A 359 -33.13 16.90 -26.66
CA THR A 359 -33.86 15.99 -25.74
C THR A 359 -34.31 16.67 -24.46
N LEU A 360 -33.77 17.85 -24.15
CA LEU A 360 -34.21 18.72 -23.06
C LEU A 360 -34.81 20.01 -23.63
N THR A 361 -36.13 20.17 -23.52
CA THR A 361 -36.80 21.42 -23.85
C THR A 361 -36.76 22.37 -22.66
N PHE A 362 -36.23 23.57 -22.88
CA PHE A 362 -36.33 24.65 -21.91
C PHE A 362 -37.64 25.43 -22.13
N ASP A 363 -38.35 25.70 -21.04
CA ASP A 363 -39.39 26.73 -21.03
C ASP A 363 -38.81 28.07 -21.50
N ASP A 364 -39.53 28.81 -22.35
CA ASP A 364 -39.10 30.17 -22.73
C ASP A 364 -38.73 30.99 -21.49
N PRO A 365 -37.53 31.60 -21.43
CA PRO A 365 -37.09 32.30 -20.24
C PRO A 365 -37.97 33.53 -20.02
N VAL A 366 -38.48 33.72 -18.80
CA VAL A 366 -39.20 34.95 -18.43
C VAL A 366 -38.29 36.19 -18.43
N LEU A 367 -36.99 35.99 -18.23
CA LEU A 367 -35.97 37.04 -18.15
C LEU A 367 -34.71 36.56 -18.85
N ILE A 368 -34.13 37.42 -19.70
CA ILE A 368 -32.85 37.20 -20.35
C ILE A 368 -31.86 38.25 -19.81
N ASN A 369 -30.63 37.85 -19.53
CA ASN A 369 -29.52 38.79 -19.30
C ASN A 369 -28.44 38.55 -20.35
N THR A 370 -28.14 39.60 -21.12
CA THR A 370 -27.06 39.59 -22.11
C THR A 370 -26.10 40.71 -21.75
N ASP A 371 -24.87 40.34 -21.38
CA ASP A 371 -23.78 41.25 -21.00
C ASP A 371 -24.21 42.35 -20.00
N GLY A 372 -24.98 41.94 -18.99
CA GLY A 372 -25.47 42.83 -17.92
C GLY A 372 -26.81 43.51 -18.22
N ILE A 373 -27.22 43.61 -19.49
CA ILE A 373 -28.51 44.17 -19.89
C ILE A 373 -29.62 43.13 -19.67
N TRP A 374 -30.66 43.52 -18.92
CA TRP A 374 -31.83 42.67 -18.69
C TRP A 374 -32.95 42.97 -19.67
N THR A 375 -33.48 41.90 -20.29
CA THR A 375 -34.64 41.93 -21.17
C THR A 375 -35.74 41.06 -20.58
N ILE A 376 -36.97 41.61 -20.52
CA ILE A 376 -38.17 40.87 -20.10
C ILE A 376 -38.85 40.37 -21.37
N THR A 377 -39.01 39.04 -21.48
CA THR A 377 -39.68 38.42 -22.62
C THR A 377 -41.20 38.61 -22.54
N GLU A 378 -41.93 38.32 -23.61
CA GLU A 378 -43.41 38.37 -23.57
C GLU A 378 -44.00 37.46 -22.48
N LYS A 379 -43.43 36.27 -22.29
CA LYS A 379 -43.78 35.37 -21.18
C LYS A 379 -43.43 35.97 -19.81
N GLY A 380 -42.34 36.73 -19.71
CA GLY A 380 -42.01 37.52 -18.52
C GLY A 380 -43.01 38.64 -18.23
N LYS A 381 -43.43 39.39 -19.25
CA LYS A 381 -44.45 40.43 -19.12
C LYS A 381 -45.78 39.82 -18.68
N ALA A 382 -46.20 38.72 -19.32
CA ALA A 382 -47.38 37.95 -18.93
C ALA A 382 -47.29 37.38 -17.50
N ALA A 383 -46.08 37.02 -17.04
CA ALA A 383 -45.81 36.62 -15.66
C ALA A 383 -45.63 37.80 -14.67
N GLY A 384 -45.99 39.03 -15.06
CA GLY A 384 -46.02 40.20 -14.19
C GLY A 384 -44.64 40.84 -13.92
N TYR A 385 -43.63 40.58 -14.75
CA TYR A 385 -42.34 41.27 -14.65
C TYR A 385 -42.36 42.62 -15.40
N MET A 386 -41.81 43.64 -14.75
CA MET A 386 -41.60 44.99 -15.29
C MET A 386 -40.17 45.47 -15.00
N MET A 387 -39.63 46.35 -15.84
CA MET A 387 -38.32 46.95 -15.58
C MET A 387 -38.41 47.99 -14.45
N ALA A 388 -37.46 47.98 -13.53
CA ALA A 388 -37.30 49.04 -12.53
C ALA A 388 -36.57 50.23 -13.17
N PRO A 389 -37.20 51.41 -13.32
CA PRO A 389 -36.61 52.53 -14.08
C PRO A 389 -35.28 53.02 -13.53
N ALA A 390 -35.07 52.95 -12.23
CA ALA A 390 -33.87 53.45 -11.55
C ALA A 390 -32.66 52.50 -11.60
N THR A 391 -32.84 51.21 -11.93
CA THR A 391 -31.76 50.21 -11.83
C THR A 391 -31.55 49.36 -13.07
N GLY A 392 -32.43 49.46 -14.08
CA GLY A 392 -32.37 48.62 -15.28
C GLY A 392 -32.51 47.12 -14.99
N LYS A 393 -33.02 46.75 -13.81
CA LYS A 393 -33.23 45.35 -13.40
C LYS A 393 -34.72 45.00 -13.42
N PRO A 394 -35.08 43.76 -13.77
CA PRO A 394 -36.46 43.31 -13.78
C PRO A 394 -36.96 43.11 -12.34
N ARG A 395 -38.16 43.59 -12.07
CA ARG A 395 -38.92 43.33 -10.83
C ARG A 395 -40.23 42.65 -11.19
N ARG A 396 -40.66 41.66 -10.41
CA ARG A 396 -42.04 41.16 -10.49
C ARG A 396 -42.92 42.09 -9.67
N ALA A 397 -44.10 42.47 -10.18
CA ALA A 397 -45.12 43.04 -9.33
C ALA A 397 -45.47 42.04 -8.22
N VAL A 398 -45.56 42.51 -6.98
CA VAL A 398 -46.06 41.68 -5.88
C VAL A 398 -47.56 41.48 -6.12
N ALA A 399 -47.98 40.25 -6.34
CA ALA A 399 -49.40 39.91 -6.33
C ALA A 399 -49.92 39.99 -4.88
N PRO A 400 -51.18 40.38 -4.65
CA PRO A 400 -51.78 40.30 -3.32
C PRO A 400 -51.83 38.84 -2.84
N SER A 401 -51.98 38.67 -1.52
CA SER A 401 -51.79 37.38 -0.85
C SER A 401 -52.97 36.40 -1.00
N VAL A 402 -52.62 35.12 -1.14
CA VAL A 402 -53.37 33.92 -0.70
C VAL A 402 -54.59 33.49 -1.57
N GLU A 403 -54.87 32.18 -1.51
CA GLU A 403 -56.06 31.47 -2.03
C GLU A 403 -56.32 31.51 -3.55
N ASP A 404 -55.57 30.71 -4.32
CA ASP A 404 -56.16 29.57 -5.05
C ASP A 404 -55.11 28.67 -5.74
N ARG A 405 -54.83 27.50 -5.16
CA ARG A 405 -54.40 26.30 -5.91
C ARG A 405 -54.94 25.06 -5.23
N GLN A 406 -56.17 24.72 -5.60
CA GLN A 406 -56.76 23.41 -5.35
C GLN A 406 -55.75 22.29 -5.64
N SER A 407 -55.61 21.41 -4.66
CA SER A 407 -54.91 20.14 -4.76
C SER A 407 -55.58 19.25 -5.81
N ARG A 408 -54.94 19.09 -6.97
CA ARG A 408 -55.27 17.99 -7.89
C ARG A 408 -54.37 16.79 -7.61
N SER A 409 -54.70 16.10 -6.53
CA SER A 409 -54.28 14.71 -6.34
C SER A 409 -54.79 13.87 -7.51
N VAL A 410 -53.87 13.15 -8.16
CA VAL A 410 -54.22 12.01 -9.02
C VAL A 410 -53.74 10.76 -8.31
N VAL A 411 -54.64 9.80 -8.20
CA VAL A 411 -54.53 8.61 -7.35
C VAL A 411 -53.47 7.65 -7.87
N VAL A 412 -52.69 7.07 -6.95
CA VAL A 412 -51.84 5.91 -7.21
C VAL A 412 -52.71 4.66 -7.24
N GLU A 413 -52.69 3.93 -8.36
CA GLU A 413 -53.17 2.54 -8.41
C GLU A 413 -51.95 1.60 -8.31
N ALA A 414 -52.03 0.59 -7.44
CA ALA A 414 -50.88 -0.20 -7.01
C ALA A 414 -50.90 -1.64 -7.56
N ALA A 415 -49.79 -2.07 -8.16
CA ALA A 415 -49.57 -3.47 -8.59
C ALA A 415 -48.10 -3.92 -8.42
N THR A 416 -47.78 -4.41 -7.22
CA THR A 416 -46.86 -5.54 -6.91
C THR A 416 -45.56 -5.78 -7.71
N GLY A 417 -44.47 -5.06 -7.33
CA GLY A 417 -43.10 -5.58 -7.13
C GLY A 417 -42.20 -6.00 -8.33
N PRO A 418 -40.89 -6.27 -8.10
CA PRO A 418 -40.00 -5.82 -7.01
C PRO A 418 -38.75 -5.04 -7.49
N LEU A 419 -38.07 -4.36 -6.55
CA LEU A 419 -36.71 -3.78 -6.66
C LEU A 419 -36.45 -2.81 -7.83
N LYS A 420 -36.63 -1.50 -7.59
CA LYS A 420 -36.10 -0.43 -8.45
C LYS A 420 -35.29 0.57 -7.61
N THR A 421 -34.15 1.00 -8.16
CA THR A 421 -33.20 1.92 -7.52
C THR A 421 -33.86 3.24 -7.12
N ARG A 422 -33.66 3.66 -5.87
CA ARG A 422 -34.17 4.95 -5.37
C ARG A 422 -33.41 6.10 -6.00
N SER A 423 -34.15 6.99 -6.65
CA SER A 423 -33.61 8.24 -7.20
C SER A 423 -33.30 9.23 -6.08
N LEU A 424 -32.21 9.99 -6.21
CA LEU A 424 -31.75 11.02 -5.25
C LEU A 424 -32.69 12.24 -5.09
N VAL A 425 -33.88 12.20 -5.71
CA VAL A 425 -34.88 13.27 -5.61
C VAL A 425 -35.72 13.17 -4.33
N ASP A 426 -35.93 11.97 -3.78
CA ASP A 426 -36.80 11.76 -2.61
C ASP A 426 -36.10 11.98 -1.26
N THR A 427 -34.77 11.92 -1.18
CA THR A 427 -34.02 12.07 0.09
C THR A 427 -33.70 13.52 0.47
N LEU A 428 -34.16 14.50 -0.29
CA LEU A 428 -33.94 15.94 -0.04
C LEU A 428 -35.15 16.68 0.56
N ALA A 429 -36.22 15.96 0.92
CA ALA A 429 -37.45 16.55 1.44
C ALA A 429 -37.48 16.76 2.97
N ASP A 430 -36.62 16.06 3.73
CA ASP A 430 -36.83 15.81 5.17
C ASP A 430 -35.79 16.46 6.11
N SER A 431 -35.12 17.52 5.67
CA SER A 431 -34.33 18.40 6.55
C SER A 431 -34.50 19.88 6.18
N LEU A 432 -35.58 20.48 6.68
CA LEU A 432 -35.72 21.94 6.71
C LEU A 432 -34.71 22.56 7.69
N ASP A 433 -33.59 23.06 7.16
CA ASP A 433 -33.13 24.43 7.46
C ASP A 433 -31.94 24.83 6.56
N ARG A 434 -32.18 25.67 5.54
CA ARG A 434 -31.18 26.55 4.88
C ARG A 434 -31.83 27.43 3.79
N PRO A 435 -31.24 28.60 3.44
CA PRO A 435 -31.80 29.53 2.46
C PRO A 435 -31.69 29.00 1.03
N THR A 436 -32.66 29.34 0.20
CA THR A 436 -32.90 28.78 -1.14
C THR A 436 -31.96 29.31 -2.23
N ALA A 437 -30.68 28.93 -2.15
CA ALA A 437 -29.73 29.07 -3.26
C ALA A 437 -29.62 27.76 -4.05
N ARG A 438 -30.50 27.53 -5.03
CA ARG A 438 -30.30 26.47 -6.03
C ARG A 438 -28.98 26.72 -6.77
N TRP A 439 -27.99 25.87 -6.53
CA TRP A 439 -26.67 25.97 -7.16
C TRP A 439 -26.81 25.71 -8.67
N ARG A 440 -26.85 26.79 -9.44
CA ARG A 440 -26.75 26.73 -10.90
C ARG A 440 -25.28 26.59 -11.26
N TRP A 441 -24.96 25.71 -12.21
CA TRP A 441 -23.68 25.74 -12.91
C TRP A 441 -23.40 27.17 -13.37
N PRO A 442 -22.32 27.83 -12.91
CA PRO A 442 -21.93 29.12 -13.47
C PRO A 442 -21.47 28.87 -14.91
N GLY A 443 -22.14 29.50 -15.89
CA GLY A 443 -21.80 29.40 -17.31
C GLY A 443 -20.39 29.89 -17.69
N HIS A 444 -19.58 30.28 -16.71
CA HIS A 444 -18.17 30.64 -16.86
C HIS A 444 -17.26 29.44 -17.16
N LEU A 445 -17.56 28.23 -16.68
CA LEU A 445 -16.69 27.06 -16.95
C LEU A 445 -16.65 26.69 -18.44
N LEU A 446 -17.80 26.70 -19.13
CA LEU A 446 -17.82 26.55 -20.60
C LEU A 446 -17.21 27.75 -21.35
N LYS A 447 -17.22 28.96 -20.75
CA LYS A 447 -16.64 30.17 -21.37
C LYS A 447 -15.11 30.17 -21.33
N LEU A 448 -14.47 29.59 -20.30
CA LEU A 448 -13.01 29.42 -20.27
C LEU A 448 -12.51 28.43 -21.34
N MET A 449 -13.28 27.39 -21.65
CA MET A 449 -12.85 26.31 -22.57
C MET A 449 -12.81 26.71 -24.06
N LYS A 450 -13.33 27.89 -24.44
CA LYS A 450 -13.28 28.40 -25.82
C LYS A 450 -12.16 29.42 -26.09
N ASN A 451 -11.52 29.96 -25.05
CA ASN A 451 -10.64 31.14 -25.15
C ASN A 451 -9.19 30.89 -24.68
N GLN A 452 -8.61 29.73 -25.02
CA GLN A 452 -7.15 29.51 -24.95
C GLN A 452 -6.65 29.00 -26.32
N LYS A 453 -6.47 29.94 -27.25
CA LYS A 453 -5.61 29.79 -28.42
C LYS A 453 -4.44 30.78 -28.28
N THR A 454 -3.30 30.25 -27.84
CA THR A 454 -1.93 30.72 -28.12
C THR A 454 -1.01 29.57 -27.76
#